data_AF-A0A7S1TIM1-F1
#
_entry.id   AF-A0A7S1TIM1-F1
#
_cell.length_a   1.000
_cell.length_b   1.000
_cell.length_c   1.000
_cell.angle_alpha   90.00
_cell.angle_beta   90.00
_cell.angle_gamma   90.00
#
_symmetry.space_group_name_H-M   'P 1'
#
loop_
_entity.id
_entity.type
_entity.pdbx_description
1 polymer ?
#
loop_
_entity_poly.entity_id
_entity_poly.type
_entity_poly.pdbx_seq_one_letter_code
_entity_poly.pdbx_strand_id
1 'polypeptide(L)'
;MVRSEETKRKIAEAMLGKVKSKEERMRISATMKGRVPWNKGKQMSEETKLRMSEARNALAPWNKGRELSELHRRRIGMALTGRVVSEGTRKLLQIARRMPSDSVLAGGNSNAAKDAPGKGGFPLVATEDIHSYIALRRSLQGWSEGFKNSMGRRPTLADVRRLAPLEIIRKFEEYSEMRNRLRGLTTDVVGVVNPESIPADAPGARRWNSLELVVEEESEPRRLEPSGFLSVNERDLHTSQAPDGRLSAADYRLIGRYRLMETHDIHSFIHLRREVKLWSRGFQEQHGRIPAFSDAFESDDLNIREKCIRYLRLRDKIVGLVREVYDDPVEDLDKFLEVSERAKEALKALRGGQDSLQAEGRGL
;
A
#
# COMPACT_ATOMS: atom_id res chain seq x y z
N MET A 1 31.09 21.22 28.16
CA MET A 1 31.90 20.20 28.87
C MET A 1 31.25 18.84 28.65
N VAL A 2 31.80 18.01 27.77
CA VAL A 2 31.27 16.66 27.49
C VAL A 2 31.87 15.69 28.52
N ARG A 3 31.05 14.91 29.24
CA ARG A 3 31.55 13.91 30.21
C ARG A 3 32.14 12.71 29.46
N SER A 4 33.27 12.17 29.95
CA SER A 4 33.86 10.94 29.41
C SER A 4 32.92 9.74 29.57
N GLU A 5 33.00 8.77 28.66
CA GLU A 5 32.20 7.53 28.72
C GLU A 5 32.40 6.76 30.03
N GLU A 6 33.62 6.73 30.55
CA GLU A 6 33.91 6.12 31.87
C GLU A 6 33.13 6.78 33.00
N THR A 7 33.02 8.12 32.97
CA THR A 7 32.26 8.85 33.98
C THR A 7 30.77 8.55 33.88
N LYS A 8 30.23 8.47 32.65
CA LYS A 8 28.83 8.08 32.42
C LYS A 8 28.55 6.68 32.95
N ARG A 9 29.45 5.73 32.69
CA ARG A 9 29.35 4.34 33.15
C ARG A 9 29.36 4.24 34.67
N LYS A 10 30.29 4.92 35.35
CA LYS A 10 30.35 4.97 36.83
C LYS A 10 29.09 5.55 37.45
N ILE A 11 28.52 6.61 36.85
CA ILE A 11 27.25 7.19 37.32
C ILE A 11 26.09 6.20 37.11
N ALA A 12 26.04 5.52 35.97
CA ALA A 12 25.01 4.53 35.68
C ALA A 12 25.06 3.36 36.67
N GLU A 13 26.25 2.79 36.90
CA GLU A 13 26.48 1.72 37.88
C GLU A 13 26.11 2.17 39.30
N ALA A 14 26.46 3.39 39.70
CA ALA A 14 26.11 3.93 41.01
C ALA A 14 24.60 4.21 41.20
N MET A 15 23.82 4.26 40.12
CA MET A 15 22.37 4.48 40.16
C MET A 15 21.57 3.19 39.95
N LEU A 16 22.18 2.15 39.38
CA LEU A 16 21.56 0.85 39.15
C LEU A 16 21.18 0.23 40.51
N GLY A 17 19.92 -0.19 40.66
CA GLY A 17 19.41 -0.84 41.87
C GLY A 17 19.03 0.07 43.04
N LYS A 18 19.25 1.40 42.96
CA LYS A 18 18.79 2.33 44.01
C LYS A 18 17.27 2.51 43.96
N VAL A 19 16.57 1.85 44.88
CA VAL A 19 15.11 2.03 45.07
C VAL A 19 14.87 3.32 45.85
N LYS A 20 14.22 4.31 45.22
CA LYS A 20 13.85 5.56 45.91
C LYS A 20 12.85 5.30 47.03
N SER A 21 13.11 5.88 48.20
CA SER A 21 12.20 5.78 49.34
C SER A 21 10.83 6.37 49.00
N LYS A 22 9.79 5.99 49.75
CA LYS A 22 8.44 6.53 49.54
C LYS A 22 8.42 8.06 49.71
N GLU A 23 9.13 8.56 50.71
CA GLU A 23 9.27 10.00 50.99
C GLU A 23 9.96 10.75 49.86
N GLU A 24 11.05 10.19 49.32
CA GLU A 24 11.77 10.80 48.22
C GLU A 24 10.91 10.84 46.94
N ARG A 25 10.16 9.76 46.66
CA ARG A 25 9.18 9.74 45.56
C ARG A 25 8.08 10.80 45.75
N MET A 26 7.59 11.00 46.97
CA MET A 26 6.63 12.06 47.27
C MET A 26 7.23 13.45 47.06
N ARG A 27 8.47 13.69 47.50
CA ARG A 27 9.17 14.97 47.29
C ARG A 27 9.39 15.26 45.80
N ILE A 28 9.80 14.28 45.00
CA ILE A 28 9.94 14.42 43.54
C ILE A 28 8.58 14.68 42.90
N SER A 29 7.53 13.97 43.31
CA SER A 29 6.17 14.20 42.79
C SER A 29 5.69 15.62 43.09
N ALA A 30 5.85 16.08 44.34
CA ALA A 30 5.47 17.43 44.75
C ALA A 30 6.22 18.52 43.98
N THR A 31 7.51 18.34 43.73
CA THR A 31 8.33 19.29 42.97
C THR A 31 8.05 19.31 41.47
N MET A 32 7.58 18.19 40.90
CA MET A 32 7.20 18.08 39.49
C MET A 32 5.74 18.47 39.23
N LYS A 33 4.88 18.46 40.25
CA LYS A 33 3.47 18.85 40.14
C LYS A 33 3.38 20.32 39.69
N GLY A 34 2.61 20.57 38.63
CA GLY A 34 2.43 21.91 38.05
C GLY A 34 3.50 22.32 37.04
N ARG A 35 4.62 21.58 36.90
CA ARG A 35 5.58 21.84 35.82
C ARG A 35 5.03 21.37 34.49
N VAL A 36 5.04 22.26 33.50
CA VAL A 36 4.70 21.91 32.12
C VAL A 36 5.86 21.10 31.53
N PRO A 37 5.63 19.88 30.99
CA PRO A 37 6.66 19.13 30.30
C PRO A 37 7.25 19.94 29.14
N TRP A 38 8.56 19.92 28.97
CA TRP A 38 9.26 20.69 27.92
C TRP A 38 8.83 20.33 26.50
N ASN A 39 8.23 19.14 26.32
CA ASN A 39 7.71 18.63 25.06
C ASN A 39 6.20 18.87 24.88
N LYS A 40 5.52 19.55 25.81
CA LYS A 40 4.09 19.87 25.66
C LYS A 40 3.89 20.73 24.41
N GLY A 41 3.08 20.24 23.46
CA GLY A 41 2.80 20.91 22.19
C GLY A 41 3.81 20.62 21.07
N LYS A 42 4.92 19.94 21.34
CA LYS A 42 5.84 19.51 20.27
C LYS A 42 5.36 18.19 19.68
N GLN A 43 5.23 18.13 18.35
CA GLN A 43 4.98 16.87 17.66
C GLN A 43 6.27 16.04 17.59
N MET A 44 6.16 14.74 17.78
CA MET A 44 7.29 13.82 17.52
C MET A 44 7.50 13.71 16.00
N SER A 45 8.77 13.60 15.57
CA SER A 45 9.08 13.31 14.17
C SER A 45 8.48 11.96 13.75
N GLU A 46 8.15 11.79 12.47
CA GLU A 46 7.64 10.52 11.95
C GLU A 46 8.62 9.37 12.20
N GLU A 47 9.93 9.61 12.07
CA GLU A 47 10.97 8.64 12.43
C GLU A 47 10.88 8.19 13.90
N THR A 48 10.66 9.11 14.83
CA THR A 48 10.52 8.79 16.27
C THR A 48 9.25 7.99 16.53
N LYS A 49 8.14 8.34 15.88
CA LYS A 49 6.87 7.60 15.97
C LYS A 49 7.06 6.17 15.45
N LEU A 50 7.76 6.01 14.33
CA LEU A 50 8.03 4.70 13.73
C LEU A 50 8.88 3.84 14.67
N ARG A 51 10.02 4.35 15.17
CA ARG A 51 10.86 3.62 16.14
C ARG A 51 10.09 3.21 17.39
N MET A 52 9.25 4.10 17.93
CA MET A 52 8.41 3.77 19.09
C MET A 52 7.36 2.70 18.76
N SER A 53 6.81 2.71 17.55
CA SER A 53 5.86 1.70 17.09
C SER A 53 6.55 0.34 16.92
N GLU A 54 7.69 0.30 16.26
CA GLU A 54 8.48 -0.92 16.04
C GLU A 54 8.89 -1.57 17.37
N ALA A 55 9.42 -0.76 18.30
CA ALA A 55 9.78 -1.24 19.64
C ALA A 55 8.59 -1.81 20.42
N ARG A 56 7.36 -1.35 20.13
CA ARG A 56 6.13 -1.86 20.76
C ARG A 56 5.55 -3.09 20.06
N ASN A 57 5.66 -3.16 18.74
CA ASN A 57 5.07 -4.24 17.93
C ASN A 57 5.71 -5.61 18.22
N ALA A 58 6.99 -5.64 18.62
CA ALA A 58 7.68 -6.89 18.96
C ALA A 58 7.34 -7.43 20.37
N LEU A 59 6.76 -6.61 21.24
CA LEU A 59 6.50 -6.99 22.62
C LEU A 59 5.04 -7.38 22.80
N ALA A 60 4.81 -8.61 23.28
CA ALA A 60 3.48 -8.98 23.76
C ALA A 60 3.04 -7.95 24.83
N PRO A 61 1.81 -7.44 24.78
CA PRO A 61 1.29 -6.60 25.83
C PRO A 61 1.49 -7.29 27.18
N TRP A 62 1.97 -6.58 28.19
CA TRP A 62 2.25 -7.15 29.53
C TRP A 62 1.02 -7.80 30.19
N ASN A 63 -0.18 -7.47 29.71
CA ASN A 63 -1.47 -7.99 30.13
C ASN A 63 -2.04 -9.06 29.18
N LYS A 64 -1.33 -9.49 28.14
CA LYS A 64 -1.76 -10.57 27.24
C LYS A 64 -1.94 -11.84 28.08
N GLY A 65 -3.15 -12.41 28.06
CA GLY A 65 -3.51 -13.60 28.84
C GLY A 65 -3.87 -13.35 30.31
N ARG A 66 -3.82 -12.11 30.80
CA ARG A 66 -4.33 -11.78 32.15
C ARG A 66 -5.80 -11.43 32.09
N GLU A 67 -6.62 -12.15 32.83
CA GLU A 67 -8.03 -11.81 32.98
C GLU A 67 -8.24 -10.55 33.82
N LEU A 68 -9.20 -9.72 33.43
CA LEU A 68 -9.63 -8.59 34.24
C LEU A 68 -10.44 -9.11 35.44
N SER A 69 -10.03 -8.70 36.65
CA SER A 69 -10.79 -8.99 37.86
C SER A 69 -12.23 -8.48 37.75
N GLU A 70 -13.18 -9.16 38.38
CA GLU A 70 -14.60 -8.80 38.30
C GLU A 70 -14.86 -7.37 38.80
N LEU A 71 -14.19 -6.97 39.88
CA LEU A 71 -14.24 -5.59 40.39
C LEU A 71 -13.78 -4.58 39.34
N HIS A 72 -12.73 -4.90 38.58
CA HIS A 72 -12.25 -4.02 37.52
C HIS A 72 -13.22 -3.98 36.33
N ARG A 73 -13.77 -5.12 35.89
CA ARG A 73 -14.83 -5.19 34.88
C ARG A 73 -16.05 -4.36 35.28
N ARG A 74 -16.49 -4.46 36.54
CA ARG A 74 -17.61 -3.68 37.09
C ARG A 74 -17.32 -2.18 37.07
N ARG A 75 -16.11 -1.74 37.41
CA ARG A 75 -15.70 -0.33 37.35
C ARG A 75 -15.69 0.22 35.92
N ILE A 76 -15.19 -0.54 34.95
CA ILE A 76 -15.26 -0.18 33.53
C ILE A 76 -16.72 -0.05 33.10
N GLY A 77 -17.56 -1.02 33.47
CA GLY A 77 -19.00 -0.98 33.20
C GLY A 77 -19.65 0.30 33.73
N MET A 78 -19.48 0.59 35.02
CA MET A 78 -20.00 1.81 35.65
C MET A 78 -19.50 3.11 34.98
N ALA A 79 -18.23 3.16 34.58
CA ALA A 79 -17.66 4.33 33.90
C ALA A 79 -18.20 4.53 32.47
N LEU A 80 -18.65 3.46 31.82
CA LEU A 80 -19.26 3.51 30.51
C LEU A 80 -20.78 3.72 30.58
N THR A 81 -21.43 3.34 31.69
CA THR A 81 -22.85 3.60 31.94
C THR A 81 -23.12 5.11 31.90
N GLY A 82 -24.07 5.54 31.06
CA GLY A 82 -24.42 6.95 30.88
C GLY A 82 -23.63 7.69 29.80
N ARG A 83 -22.62 7.05 29.17
CA ARG A 83 -21.95 7.66 28.02
C ARG A 83 -22.83 7.58 26.77
N VAL A 84 -23.39 8.71 26.35
CA VAL A 84 -24.14 8.81 25.10
C VAL A 84 -23.15 8.83 23.93
N VAL A 85 -23.15 7.78 23.12
CA VAL A 85 -22.38 7.72 21.87
C VAL A 85 -23.07 8.60 20.83
N SER A 86 -22.35 9.57 20.26
CA SER A 86 -22.87 10.44 19.19
C SER A 86 -23.37 9.62 18.00
N GLU A 87 -24.33 10.16 17.23
CA GLU A 87 -24.84 9.45 16.05
C GLU A 87 -23.75 9.14 15.03
N GLY A 88 -22.82 10.06 14.79
CA GLY A 88 -21.68 9.84 13.90
C GLY A 88 -20.81 8.67 14.35
N THR A 89 -20.46 8.62 15.65
CA THR A 89 -19.70 7.49 16.22
C THR A 89 -20.49 6.20 16.16
N ARG A 90 -21.81 6.23 16.37
CA ARG A 90 -22.69 5.06 16.28
C ARG A 90 -22.72 4.51 14.85
N LYS A 91 -22.84 5.37 13.84
CA LYS A 91 -22.74 5.00 12.42
C LYS A 91 -21.38 4.38 12.09
N LEU A 92 -20.28 4.97 12.56
CA LEU A 92 -18.93 4.41 12.35
C LEU A 92 -18.76 3.03 13.00
N LEU A 93 -19.25 2.84 14.24
CA LEU A 93 -19.25 1.53 14.90
C LEU A 93 -20.13 0.52 14.16
N GLN A 94 -21.25 0.97 13.59
CA GLN A 94 -22.11 0.13 12.77
C GLN A 94 -21.43 -0.27 11.46
N ILE A 95 -20.74 0.67 10.78
CA ILE A 95 -19.92 0.38 9.60
C ILE A 95 -18.79 -0.58 9.95
N ALA A 96 -18.07 -0.36 11.05
CA ALA A 96 -16.99 -1.26 11.49
C ALA A 96 -17.49 -2.67 11.84
N ARG A 97 -18.69 -2.79 12.41
CA ARG A 97 -19.36 -4.09 12.65
C ARG A 97 -19.91 -4.73 11.38
N ARG A 98 -20.22 -3.93 10.36
CA ARG A 98 -20.74 -4.35 9.05
C ARG A 98 -19.65 -4.64 8.03
N MET A 99 -18.45 -4.09 8.21
CA MET A 99 -17.28 -4.53 7.46
C MET A 99 -17.18 -6.04 7.66
N PRO A 100 -17.06 -6.83 6.59
CA PRO A 100 -16.89 -8.25 6.75
C PRO A 100 -15.68 -8.43 7.66
N SER A 101 -15.91 -8.92 8.88
CA SER A 101 -14.86 -9.69 9.54
C SER A 101 -14.36 -10.68 8.50
N ASP A 102 -13.07 -11.00 8.50
CA ASP A 102 -12.38 -11.88 7.55
C ASP A 102 -13.05 -13.24 7.21
N SER A 103 -14.27 -13.53 7.67
CA SER A 103 -15.10 -14.67 7.24
C SER A 103 -15.39 -14.71 5.73
N VAL A 104 -15.44 -13.56 5.02
CA VAL A 104 -15.49 -13.57 3.53
C VAL A 104 -14.15 -14.02 2.94
N LEU A 105 -13.04 -13.86 3.66
CA LEU A 105 -11.72 -14.43 3.32
C LEU A 105 -11.52 -15.85 3.87
N ALA A 106 -12.36 -16.31 4.81
CA ALA A 106 -12.22 -17.61 5.47
C ALA A 106 -12.73 -18.80 4.65
N GLY A 107 -13.11 -18.62 3.38
CA GLY A 107 -13.39 -19.73 2.45
C GLY A 107 -14.45 -20.72 2.94
N GLY A 108 -15.30 -20.32 3.89
CA GLY A 108 -16.36 -21.15 4.44
C GLY A 108 -17.40 -21.40 3.36
N ASN A 109 -17.48 -22.64 2.90
CA ASN A 109 -18.38 -23.13 1.86
C ASN A 109 -19.83 -22.66 2.12
N SER A 110 -20.29 -21.66 1.36
CA SER A 110 -21.48 -20.86 1.65
C SER A 110 -22.82 -21.54 1.30
N ASN A 111 -22.87 -22.87 1.23
CA ASN A 111 -24.11 -23.59 0.94
C ASN A 111 -25.07 -23.64 2.15
N ALA A 112 -24.61 -23.33 3.37
CA ALA A 112 -25.44 -23.37 4.58
C ALA A 112 -26.23 -22.08 4.89
N ALA A 113 -26.07 -21.02 4.10
CA ALA A 113 -26.66 -19.69 4.40
C ALA A 113 -27.92 -19.35 3.58
N LYS A 114 -28.47 -20.27 2.78
CA LYS A 114 -29.60 -19.97 1.89
C LYS A 114 -30.98 -19.89 2.57
N ASP A 115 -31.14 -20.44 3.78
CA ASP A 115 -32.48 -20.60 4.37
C ASP A 115 -32.74 -19.75 5.63
N ALA A 116 -31.95 -18.70 5.88
CA ALA A 116 -32.21 -17.76 6.99
C ALA A 116 -32.99 -16.52 6.50
N PRO A 117 -34.32 -16.44 6.70
CA PRO A 117 -35.10 -15.28 6.28
C PRO A 117 -34.76 -14.09 7.19
N GLY A 118 -34.26 -12.99 6.60
CA GLY A 118 -34.26 -11.68 7.25
C GLY A 118 -32.90 -11.07 7.62
N LYS A 119 -31.76 -11.69 7.31
CA LYS A 119 -30.48 -10.95 7.32
C LYS A 119 -30.29 -10.28 5.98
N GLY A 120 -30.59 -8.98 5.92
CA GLY A 120 -30.33 -8.12 4.77
C GLY A 120 -28.84 -8.14 4.41
N GLY A 121 -28.45 -9.11 3.59
CA GLY A 121 -27.20 -9.08 2.87
C GLY A 121 -27.28 -7.90 1.93
N PHE A 122 -26.31 -7.00 2.00
CA PHE A 122 -26.15 -6.04 0.91
C PHE A 122 -26.03 -6.86 -0.39
N PRO A 123 -26.63 -6.40 -1.49
CA PRO A 123 -26.33 -6.94 -2.80
C PRO A 123 -24.83 -6.71 -3.02
N LEU A 124 -24.02 -7.70 -2.65
CA LEU A 124 -22.61 -7.72 -3.00
C LEU A 124 -22.60 -7.66 -4.52
N VAL A 125 -21.85 -6.70 -5.05
CA VAL A 125 -21.58 -6.65 -6.49
C VAL A 125 -21.13 -8.05 -6.88
N ALA A 126 -21.88 -8.69 -7.77
CA ALA A 126 -21.52 -10.01 -8.24
C ALA A 126 -20.11 -9.93 -8.83
N THR A 127 -19.27 -10.93 -8.57
CA THR A 127 -17.90 -10.97 -9.12
C THR A 127 -17.91 -10.83 -10.64
N GLU A 128 -18.97 -11.32 -11.27
CA GLU A 128 -19.26 -11.24 -12.69
C GLU A 128 -19.48 -9.79 -13.16
N ASP A 129 -20.16 -8.95 -12.37
CA ASP A 129 -20.38 -7.53 -12.67
C ASP A 129 -19.03 -6.76 -12.62
N ILE A 130 -18.13 -7.08 -11.69
CA ILE A 130 -16.82 -6.44 -11.65
C ILE A 130 -15.99 -6.84 -12.88
N HIS A 131 -15.98 -8.12 -13.23
CA HIS A 131 -15.23 -8.61 -14.38
C HIS A 131 -15.75 -8.05 -15.70
N SER A 132 -17.07 -7.98 -15.88
CA SER A 132 -17.69 -7.44 -17.10
C SER A 132 -17.40 -5.95 -17.24
N TYR A 133 -17.43 -5.18 -16.14
CA TYR A 133 -17.02 -3.77 -16.13
C TYR A 133 -15.55 -3.59 -16.55
N ILE A 134 -14.64 -4.42 -16.03
CA ILE A 134 -13.22 -4.36 -16.39
C ILE A 134 -13.01 -4.73 -17.87
N ALA A 135 -13.67 -5.78 -18.36
CA ALA A 135 -13.59 -6.21 -19.76
C ALA A 135 -14.08 -5.11 -20.72
N LEU A 136 -15.24 -4.50 -20.44
CA LEU A 136 -15.78 -3.38 -21.22
C LEU A 136 -14.80 -2.21 -21.26
N ARG A 137 -14.27 -1.82 -20.10
CA ARG A 137 -13.29 -0.72 -20.00
C ARG A 137 -12.05 -0.97 -20.86
N ARG A 138 -11.51 -2.20 -20.86
CA ARG A 138 -10.35 -2.59 -21.68
C ARG A 138 -10.70 -2.53 -23.17
N SER A 139 -11.86 -3.05 -23.54
CA SER A 139 -12.30 -3.05 -24.95
C SER A 139 -12.50 -1.64 -25.52
N LEU A 140 -12.91 -0.68 -24.69
CA LEU A 140 -13.12 0.72 -25.07
C LEU A 140 -11.81 1.53 -25.07
N GLN A 141 -10.75 1.03 -24.43
CA GLN A 141 -9.51 1.78 -24.21
C GLN A 141 -8.88 2.22 -25.52
N GLY A 142 -8.69 1.30 -26.48
CA GLY A 142 -8.03 1.60 -27.76
C GLY A 142 -8.74 2.70 -28.55
N TRP A 143 -10.08 2.64 -28.63
CA TRP A 143 -10.87 3.69 -29.28
C TRP A 143 -10.78 5.03 -28.52
N SER A 144 -10.89 4.98 -27.18
CA SER A 144 -10.82 6.20 -26.36
C SER A 144 -9.46 6.91 -26.41
N GLU A 145 -8.37 6.16 -26.53
CA GLU A 145 -7.03 6.69 -26.70
C GLU A 145 -6.84 7.25 -28.11
N GLY A 146 -7.32 6.56 -29.15
CA GLY A 146 -7.34 7.10 -30.52
C GLY A 146 -8.13 8.40 -30.64
N PHE A 147 -9.30 8.47 -29.98
CA PHE A 147 -10.08 9.70 -29.90
C PHE A 147 -9.32 10.82 -29.16
N LYS A 148 -8.68 10.49 -28.02
CA LYS A 148 -7.90 11.47 -27.26
C LYS A 148 -6.71 12.01 -28.06
N ASN A 149 -6.05 11.16 -28.83
CA ASN A 149 -4.91 11.55 -29.65
C ASN A 149 -5.33 12.45 -30.82
N SER A 150 -6.51 12.23 -31.41
CA SER A 150 -7.02 13.04 -32.52
C SER A 150 -7.66 14.36 -32.06
N MET A 151 -8.42 14.35 -30.96
CA MET A 151 -9.20 15.50 -30.51
C MET A 151 -8.59 16.23 -29.30
N GLY A 152 -7.47 15.75 -28.75
CA GLY A 152 -6.80 16.33 -27.58
C GLY A 152 -7.57 16.19 -26.25
N ARG A 153 -8.74 15.53 -26.25
CA ARG A 153 -9.62 15.41 -25.07
C ARG A 153 -10.27 14.03 -24.98
N ARG A 154 -10.75 13.65 -23.80
CA ARG A 154 -11.49 12.38 -23.63
C ARG A 154 -12.86 12.46 -24.32
N PRO A 155 -13.35 11.35 -24.91
CA PRO A 155 -14.66 11.31 -25.54
C PRO A 155 -15.77 11.49 -24.50
N THR A 156 -16.73 12.35 -24.82
CA THR A 156 -18.02 12.44 -24.11
C THR A 156 -19.01 11.46 -24.72
N LEU A 157 -20.12 11.15 -24.03
CA LEU A 157 -21.17 10.28 -24.57
C LEU A 157 -21.73 10.80 -25.90
N ALA A 158 -21.82 12.13 -26.06
CA ALA A 158 -22.23 12.75 -27.31
C ALA A 158 -21.23 12.50 -28.45
N ASP A 159 -19.93 12.54 -28.16
CA ASP A 159 -18.90 12.22 -29.16
C ASP A 159 -18.96 10.75 -29.58
N VAL A 160 -19.15 9.84 -28.63
CA VAL A 160 -19.29 8.41 -28.89
C VAL A 160 -20.47 8.16 -29.83
N ARG A 161 -21.63 8.75 -29.55
CA ARG A 161 -22.84 8.60 -30.39
C ARG A 161 -22.68 9.17 -31.79
N ARG A 162 -21.89 10.24 -31.96
CA ARG A 162 -21.73 10.92 -33.26
C ARG A 162 -20.65 10.30 -34.14
N LEU A 163 -19.56 9.84 -33.54
CA LEU A 163 -18.32 9.53 -34.26
C LEU A 163 -17.88 8.07 -34.14
N ALA A 164 -18.40 7.29 -33.19
CA ALA A 164 -17.97 5.92 -32.99
C ALA A 164 -18.77 4.93 -33.87
N PRO A 165 -18.15 3.81 -34.28
CA PRO A 165 -18.88 2.69 -34.87
C PRO A 165 -19.96 2.16 -33.90
N LEU A 166 -21.04 1.59 -34.44
CA LEU A 166 -22.18 1.08 -33.65
C LEU A 166 -21.77 0.10 -32.54
N GLU A 167 -20.75 -0.73 -32.76
CA GLU A 167 -20.23 -1.65 -31.75
C GLU A 167 -19.63 -0.94 -30.53
N ILE A 168 -18.92 0.16 -30.76
CA ILE A 168 -18.32 0.96 -29.68
C ILE A 168 -19.40 1.72 -28.92
N ILE A 169 -20.44 2.20 -29.61
CA ILE A 169 -21.59 2.85 -28.99
C ILE A 169 -22.25 1.88 -28.00
N ARG A 170 -22.57 0.65 -28.43
CA ARG A 170 -23.19 -0.38 -27.58
C ARG A 170 -22.34 -0.69 -26.34
N LYS A 171 -21.05 -0.94 -26.51
CA LYS A 171 -20.12 -1.21 -25.39
C LYS A 171 -20.01 -0.04 -24.42
N PHE A 172 -20.04 1.20 -24.91
CA PHE A 172 -19.93 2.38 -24.06
C PHE A 172 -21.21 2.63 -23.24
N GLU A 173 -22.39 2.35 -23.82
CA GLU A 173 -23.66 2.42 -23.11
C GLU A 173 -23.72 1.34 -22.01
N GLU A 174 -23.34 0.10 -22.32
CA GLU A 174 -23.23 -0.99 -21.35
C GLU A 174 -22.25 -0.65 -20.21
N TYR A 175 -21.07 -0.11 -20.56
CA TYR A 175 -20.08 0.36 -19.58
C TYR A 175 -20.66 1.46 -18.66
N SER A 176 -21.45 2.38 -19.22
CA SER A 176 -22.05 3.49 -18.48
C SER A 176 -23.14 3.00 -17.52
N GLU A 177 -23.97 2.07 -17.96
CA GLU A 177 -25.00 1.43 -17.13
C GLU A 177 -24.36 0.68 -15.97
N MET A 178 -23.35 -0.16 -16.24
CA MET A 178 -22.60 -0.89 -15.22
C MET A 178 -21.93 0.06 -14.22
N ARG A 179 -21.30 1.13 -14.70
CA ARG A 179 -20.68 2.13 -13.83
C ARG A 179 -21.70 2.78 -12.89
N ASN A 180 -22.89 3.10 -13.40
CA ASN A 180 -23.95 3.70 -12.59
C ASN A 180 -24.49 2.71 -11.56
N ARG A 181 -24.68 1.45 -11.95
CA ARG A 181 -25.07 0.37 -11.03
C ARG A 181 -24.05 0.17 -9.90
N LEU A 182 -22.76 0.11 -10.23
CA LEU A 182 -21.67 0.00 -9.24
C LEU A 182 -21.60 1.23 -8.31
N ARG A 183 -21.85 2.44 -8.83
CA ARG A 183 -21.91 3.66 -8.03
C ARG A 183 -23.13 3.71 -7.11
N GLY A 184 -24.29 3.28 -7.58
CA GLY A 184 -25.50 3.15 -6.76
C GLY A 184 -25.25 2.25 -5.56
N LEU A 185 -24.67 1.06 -5.81
CA LEU A 185 -24.27 0.12 -4.77
C LEU A 185 -23.26 0.71 -3.77
N THR A 186 -22.33 1.53 -4.26
CA THR A 186 -21.38 2.24 -3.37
C THR A 186 -22.09 3.27 -2.50
N THR A 187 -23.08 3.98 -3.05
CA THR A 187 -23.87 4.99 -2.32
C THR A 187 -24.76 4.36 -1.26
N ASP A 188 -25.29 3.17 -1.52
CA ASP A 188 -26.08 2.41 -0.54
C ASP A 188 -25.23 1.86 0.62
N VAL A 189 -23.97 1.51 0.35
CA VAL A 189 -23.03 1.00 1.36
C VAL A 189 -22.40 2.13 2.20
N VAL A 190 -21.98 3.21 1.54
CA VAL A 190 -21.24 4.32 2.18
C VAL A 190 -22.19 5.43 2.68
N GLY A 191 -23.44 5.46 2.21
CA GLY A 191 -24.39 6.55 2.39
C GLY A 191 -24.16 7.67 1.36
N VAL A 192 -25.19 8.52 1.16
CA VAL A 192 -25.07 9.73 0.33
C VAL A 192 -24.04 10.65 0.97
N VAL A 193 -22.84 10.69 0.40
CA VAL A 193 -21.80 11.64 0.80
C VAL A 193 -22.21 13.00 0.25
N ASN A 194 -22.63 13.92 1.12
CA ASN A 194 -22.90 15.29 0.72
C ASN A 194 -21.56 15.91 0.25
N PRO A 195 -21.41 16.31 -1.02
CA PRO A 195 -20.16 16.90 -1.51
C PRO A 195 -19.75 18.17 -0.74
N GLU A 196 -20.70 18.90 -0.16
CA GLU A 196 -20.43 20.09 0.68
C GLU A 196 -19.88 19.74 2.07
N SER A 197 -20.05 18.49 2.51
CA SER A 197 -19.53 18.02 3.81
C SER A 197 -18.04 17.67 3.77
N ILE A 198 -17.42 17.71 2.58
CA ILE A 198 -15.98 17.53 2.40
C ILE A 198 -15.35 18.94 2.51
N PRO A 199 -14.56 19.23 3.56
CA PRO A 199 -13.93 20.53 3.71
C PRO A 199 -13.06 20.83 2.49
N ALA A 200 -13.26 22.00 1.88
CA ALA A 200 -12.50 22.45 0.71
C ALA A 200 -10.98 22.47 0.96
N ASP A 201 -10.57 22.59 2.23
CA ASP A 201 -9.19 22.73 2.67
C ASP A 201 -8.61 21.44 3.29
N ALA A 202 -9.07 20.26 2.88
CA ALA A 202 -8.45 19.02 3.31
C ALA A 202 -6.94 19.05 2.98
N PRO A 203 -6.04 18.93 3.98
CA PRO A 203 -4.60 19.08 3.78
C PRO A 203 -4.09 17.95 2.89
N GLY A 204 -3.92 18.25 1.60
CA GLY A 204 -3.55 17.28 0.57
C GLY A 204 -4.10 17.59 -0.84
N ALA A 205 -5.14 18.42 -0.96
CA ALA A 205 -5.69 18.80 -2.26
C ALA A 205 -4.94 20.01 -2.87
N ARG A 206 -3.71 19.81 -3.38
CA ARG A 206 -3.08 20.81 -4.26
C ARG A 206 -3.80 20.83 -5.61
N ARG A 207 -4.37 21.98 -5.98
CA ARG A 207 -4.95 22.26 -7.30
C ARG A 207 -3.86 22.12 -8.38
N TRP A 208 -4.11 21.29 -9.38
CA TRP A 208 -3.21 21.03 -10.52
C TRP A 208 -3.29 22.07 -11.66
N ASN A 209 -4.02 23.16 -11.48
CA ASN A 209 -4.19 24.18 -12.53
C ASN A 209 -3.71 25.53 -12.03
N SER A 210 -2.42 25.82 -12.22
CA SER A 210 -1.83 27.14 -12.54
C SER A 210 -0.31 27.04 -12.39
N LEU A 211 0.35 26.60 -13.45
CA LEU A 211 1.73 26.99 -13.71
C LEU A 211 1.63 27.99 -14.86
N GLU A 212 1.47 29.26 -14.50
CA GLU A 212 1.79 30.36 -15.41
C GLU A 212 3.26 30.20 -15.81
N LEU A 213 3.50 30.22 -17.12
CA LEU A 213 4.82 30.34 -17.70
C LEU A 213 5.45 31.66 -17.20
N VAL A 214 6.34 31.56 -16.22
CA VAL A 214 7.36 32.58 -16.01
C VAL A 214 8.50 32.24 -16.97
N VAL A 215 8.63 33.06 -18.01
CA VAL A 215 9.82 33.11 -18.85
C VAL A 215 10.90 33.78 -18.01
N GLU A 216 11.77 33.00 -17.38
CA GLU A 216 12.98 33.53 -16.74
C GLU A 216 14.12 33.58 -17.75
N GLU A 217 14.60 34.80 -17.92
CA GLU A 217 15.68 35.28 -18.76
C GLU A 217 17.03 34.68 -18.31
N GLU A 218 17.86 34.30 -19.29
CA GLU A 218 19.17 33.69 -19.08
C GLU A 218 20.09 34.59 -18.25
N SER A 219 20.58 34.08 -17.12
CA SER A 219 21.75 34.65 -16.42
C SER A 219 22.72 33.55 -15.97
N GLU A 220 24.00 33.84 -16.17
CA GLU A 220 25.14 32.93 -16.22
C GLU A 220 25.38 32.01 -15.00
N PRO A 221 26.03 30.84 -15.20
CA PRO A 221 26.19 29.84 -14.16
C PRO A 221 27.27 30.21 -13.12
N ARG A 222 26.84 30.41 -11.87
CA ARG A 222 27.75 30.42 -10.71
C ARG A 222 28.31 29.02 -10.45
N ARG A 223 29.63 28.88 -10.55
CA ARG A 223 30.39 27.73 -10.00
C ARG A 223 30.11 27.61 -8.50
N LEU A 224 29.54 26.48 -8.10
CA LEU A 224 29.49 26.03 -6.71
C LEU A 224 30.41 24.82 -6.56
N GLU A 225 31.35 24.93 -5.62
CA GLU A 225 32.29 23.88 -5.21
C GLU A 225 31.57 22.67 -4.59
N PRO A 226 32.16 21.46 -4.66
CA PRO A 226 31.51 20.23 -4.22
C PRO A 226 31.50 20.14 -2.68
N SER A 227 30.36 20.39 -2.06
CA SER A 227 30.14 20.05 -0.64
C SER A 227 29.98 18.54 -0.49
N GLY A 228 30.80 17.94 0.37
CA GLY A 228 30.89 16.51 0.61
C GLY A 228 29.56 15.82 0.88
N PHE A 229 29.25 14.86 0.00
CA PHE A 229 28.22 13.85 0.20
C PHE A 229 28.70 12.88 1.30
N LEU A 230 28.10 12.95 2.48
CA LEU A 230 28.23 11.87 3.46
C LEU A 230 27.39 10.69 2.98
N SER A 231 28.09 9.67 2.49
CA SER A 231 27.57 8.34 2.15
C SER A 231 26.71 7.79 3.29
N VAL A 232 25.40 7.73 3.08
CA VAL A 232 24.47 6.97 3.92
C VAL A 232 24.76 5.49 3.68
N ASN A 233 25.10 4.76 4.74
CA ASN A 233 25.32 3.31 4.68
C ASN A 233 24.01 2.57 4.37
N GLU A 234 23.97 1.87 3.23
CA GLU A 234 22.88 1.05 2.68
C GLU A 234 22.61 -0.28 3.45
N ARG A 235 22.85 -0.38 4.76
CA ARG A 235 22.79 -1.67 5.47
C ARG A 235 21.56 -1.95 6.35
N ASP A 236 20.62 -1.01 6.51
CA ASP A 236 19.52 -1.19 7.49
C ASP A 236 18.13 -1.43 6.87
N LEU A 237 18.05 -1.77 5.58
CA LEU A 237 16.79 -2.03 4.86
C LEU A 237 16.33 -3.50 4.88
N HIS A 238 16.71 -4.28 5.89
CA HIS A 238 16.29 -5.68 5.99
C HIS A 238 15.40 -6.02 7.20
N THR A 239 14.23 -6.53 6.84
CA THR A 239 13.55 -7.68 7.46
C THR A 239 12.79 -7.42 8.76
N SER A 240 11.52 -7.03 8.62
CA SER A 240 10.50 -7.27 9.65
C SER A 240 9.34 -8.07 9.04
N GLN A 241 9.42 -9.40 9.17
CA GLN A 241 8.23 -10.25 9.14
C GLN A 241 7.41 -9.96 10.40
N ALA A 242 6.08 -9.83 10.28
CA ALA A 242 5.24 -9.66 11.46
C ALA A 242 5.32 -10.94 12.33
N PRO A 243 5.48 -10.81 13.66
CA PRO A 243 5.75 -11.94 14.56
C PRO A 243 4.58 -12.93 14.70
N ASP A 244 3.43 -12.63 14.11
CA ASP A 244 2.19 -13.41 14.16
C ASP A 244 1.88 -14.15 12.84
N GLY A 245 2.81 -14.14 11.87
CA GLY A 245 2.59 -14.73 10.55
C GLY A 245 1.52 -14.00 9.72
N ARG A 246 1.04 -12.84 10.18
CA ARG A 246 0.09 -12.01 9.44
C ARG A 246 0.85 -11.08 8.51
N LEU A 247 0.38 -11.00 7.27
CA LEU A 247 0.94 -10.09 6.29
C LEU A 247 0.76 -8.63 6.72
N SER A 248 1.78 -7.79 6.52
CA SER A 248 1.69 -6.36 6.79
C SER A 248 0.79 -5.66 5.78
N ALA A 249 0.35 -4.44 6.09
CA ALA A 249 -0.40 -3.61 5.14
C ALA A 249 0.39 -3.29 3.86
N ALA A 250 1.72 -3.36 3.89
CA ALA A 250 2.57 -3.25 2.70
C ALA A 250 2.52 -4.55 1.88
N ASP A 251 2.56 -5.71 2.53
CA ASP A 251 2.45 -7.02 1.87
C ASP A 251 1.09 -7.21 1.19
N TYR A 252 -0.01 -6.73 1.78
CA TYR A 252 -1.32 -6.76 1.12
C TYR A 252 -1.43 -5.82 -0.08
N ARG A 253 -0.81 -4.62 -0.02
CA ARG A 253 -0.73 -3.71 -1.17
C ARG A 253 0.11 -4.32 -2.29
N LEU A 254 1.22 -4.98 -1.93
CA LEU A 254 2.08 -5.72 -2.84
C LEU A 254 1.30 -6.86 -3.51
N ILE A 255 0.58 -7.70 -2.76
CA ILE A 255 -0.26 -8.78 -3.32
C ILE A 255 -1.38 -8.21 -4.22
N GLY A 256 -2.03 -7.14 -3.79
CA GLY A 256 -3.10 -6.48 -4.56
C GLY A 256 -2.60 -5.96 -5.91
N ARG A 257 -1.40 -5.38 -5.98
CA ARG A 257 -0.84 -4.87 -7.24
C ARG A 257 -0.08 -5.93 -8.06
N TYR A 258 0.52 -6.94 -7.42
CA TYR A 258 1.01 -8.14 -8.10
C TYR A 258 -0.14 -8.90 -8.80
N ARG A 259 -1.36 -8.82 -8.24
CA ARG A 259 -2.60 -9.27 -8.89
C ARG A 259 -3.14 -8.32 -9.97
N LEU A 260 -2.84 -7.02 -9.89
CA LEU A 260 -3.24 -6.03 -10.91
C LEU A 260 -2.32 -6.04 -12.13
N MET A 261 -1.06 -6.46 -11.98
CA MET A 261 -0.31 -6.96 -13.12
C MET A 261 -0.96 -8.25 -13.60
N GLU A 262 -1.26 -8.33 -14.89
CA GLU A 262 -1.66 -9.62 -15.45
C GLU A 262 -0.49 -10.58 -15.21
N THR A 263 -0.76 -11.75 -14.64
CA THR A 263 0.24 -12.80 -14.44
C THR A 263 1.04 -13.07 -15.73
N HIS A 264 0.40 -12.85 -16.87
CA HIS A 264 0.98 -12.88 -18.19
C HIS A 264 2.13 -11.87 -18.41
N ASP A 265 2.00 -10.62 -17.95
CA ASP A 265 3.02 -9.57 -18.15
C ASP A 265 4.28 -9.88 -17.34
N ILE A 266 4.12 -10.32 -16.09
CA ILE A 266 5.25 -10.72 -15.23
C ILE A 266 5.96 -11.92 -15.83
N HIS A 267 5.21 -12.95 -16.25
CA HIS A 267 5.80 -14.15 -16.84
C HIS A 267 6.49 -13.86 -18.18
N SER A 268 5.88 -13.04 -19.03
CA SER A 268 6.47 -12.58 -20.29
C SER A 268 7.76 -11.80 -20.03
N PHE A 269 7.76 -10.91 -19.04
CA PHE A 269 8.94 -10.15 -18.65
C PHE A 269 10.09 -11.06 -18.17
N ILE A 270 9.79 -12.02 -17.28
CA ILE A 270 10.78 -12.99 -16.78
C ILE A 270 11.34 -13.84 -17.93
N HIS A 271 10.48 -14.30 -18.84
CA HIS A 271 10.90 -15.08 -20.01
C HIS A 271 11.84 -14.28 -20.92
N LEU A 272 11.41 -13.10 -21.35
CA LEU A 272 12.20 -12.22 -22.20
C LEU A 272 13.54 -11.85 -21.56
N ARG A 273 13.56 -11.62 -20.24
CA ARG A 273 14.81 -11.35 -19.51
C ARG A 273 15.79 -12.52 -19.60
N ARG A 274 15.32 -13.77 -19.50
CA ARG A 274 16.18 -14.96 -19.61
C ARG A 274 16.78 -15.05 -21.02
N GLU A 275 15.96 -14.84 -22.05
CA GLU A 275 16.41 -14.87 -23.44
C GLU A 275 17.43 -13.78 -23.74
N VAL A 276 17.17 -12.54 -23.30
CA VAL A 276 18.10 -11.41 -23.47
C VAL A 276 19.40 -11.66 -22.69
N LYS A 277 19.35 -12.26 -21.50
CA LYS A 277 20.56 -12.65 -20.74
C LYS A 277 21.37 -13.74 -21.45
N LEU A 278 20.71 -14.73 -22.05
CA LEU A 278 21.39 -15.79 -22.82
C LEU A 278 22.09 -15.21 -24.05
N TRP A 279 21.38 -14.37 -24.81
CA TRP A 279 21.98 -13.63 -25.92
C TRP A 279 23.16 -12.77 -25.45
N SER A 280 23.01 -12.05 -24.33
CA SER A 280 24.07 -11.20 -23.80
C SER A 280 25.34 -11.97 -23.42
N ARG A 281 25.20 -13.20 -22.91
CA ARG A 281 26.35 -14.07 -22.62
C ARG A 281 27.02 -14.55 -23.90
N GLY A 282 26.23 -15.03 -24.88
CA GLY A 282 26.78 -15.45 -26.17
C GLY A 282 27.52 -14.32 -26.88
N PHE A 283 26.97 -13.09 -26.83
CA PHE A 283 27.64 -11.91 -27.35
C PHE A 283 28.96 -11.61 -26.61
N GLN A 284 28.95 -11.71 -25.28
CA GLN A 284 30.15 -11.47 -24.48
C GLN A 284 31.24 -12.51 -24.75
N GLU A 285 30.88 -13.77 -24.95
CA GLU A 285 31.81 -14.84 -25.34
C GLU A 285 32.43 -14.57 -26.73
N GLN A 286 31.64 -14.04 -27.68
CA GLN A 286 32.09 -13.76 -29.04
C GLN A 286 32.94 -12.48 -29.16
N HIS A 287 32.55 -11.41 -28.46
CA HIS A 287 33.13 -10.08 -28.62
C HIS A 287 33.98 -9.61 -27.44
N GLY A 288 34.02 -10.37 -26.34
CA GLY A 288 34.78 -10.02 -25.13
C GLY A 288 34.26 -8.80 -24.37
N ARG A 289 33.08 -8.28 -24.72
CA ARG A 289 32.45 -7.12 -24.07
C ARG A 289 30.97 -7.35 -23.80
N ILE A 290 30.42 -6.63 -22.84
CA ILE A 290 28.97 -6.64 -22.57
C ILE A 290 28.26 -5.92 -23.73
N PRO A 291 27.21 -6.51 -24.33
CA PRO A 291 26.46 -5.84 -25.37
C PRO A 291 25.70 -4.63 -24.83
N ALA A 292 25.73 -3.54 -25.60
CA ALA A 292 24.81 -2.44 -25.48
C ALA A 292 23.50 -2.77 -26.22
N PHE A 293 22.44 -2.02 -25.94
CA PHE A 293 21.18 -2.20 -26.67
C PHE A 293 21.32 -1.91 -28.17
N SER A 294 22.23 -1.02 -28.58
CA SER A 294 22.55 -0.77 -30.00
C SER A 294 23.00 -2.04 -30.72
N ASP A 295 23.78 -2.89 -30.05
CA ASP A 295 24.27 -4.15 -30.64
C ASP A 295 23.11 -5.11 -30.97
N ALA A 296 22.01 -5.06 -30.21
CA ALA A 296 20.80 -5.83 -30.52
C ALA A 296 20.04 -5.30 -31.73
N PHE A 297 20.23 -4.02 -32.09
CA PHE A 297 19.65 -3.42 -33.30
C PHE A 297 20.50 -3.67 -34.55
N GLU A 298 21.81 -3.83 -34.36
CA GLU A 298 22.79 -4.13 -35.41
C GLU A 298 22.91 -5.63 -35.70
N SER A 299 22.45 -6.48 -34.78
CA SER A 299 22.29 -7.92 -34.95
C SER A 299 21.36 -8.26 -36.13
N ASP A 300 21.82 -9.14 -37.03
CA ASP A 300 21.01 -9.70 -38.12
C ASP A 300 19.83 -10.56 -37.62
N ASP A 301 19.87 -11.01 -36.36
CA ASP A 301 18.79 -11.78 -35.75
C ASP A 301 17.61 -10.87 -35.33
N LEU A 302 16.64 -10.76 -36.25
CA LEU A 302 15.39 -10.00 -36.03
C LEU A 302 14.63 -10.45 -34.77
N ASN A 303 14.76 -11.72 -34.36
CA ASN A 303 14.08 -12.26 -33.20
C ASN A 303 14.62 -11.65 -31.89
N ILE A 304 15.94 -11.52 -31.79
CA ILE A 304 16.60 -10.89 -30.63
C ILE A 304 16.21 -9.43 -30.54
N ARG A 305 16.20 -8.72 -31.67
CA ARG A 305 15.78 -7.32 -31.73
C ARG A 305 14.36 -7.14 -31.23
N GLU A 306 13.40 -7.94 -31.70
CA GLU A 306 12.01 -7.87 -31.25
C GLU A 306 11.88 -8.18 -29.75
N LYS A 307 12.59 -9.21 -29.27
CA LYS A 307 12.62 -9.58 -27.84
C LYS A 307 13.17 -8.45 -26.98
N CYS A 308 14.24 -7.78 -27.39
CA CYS A 308 14.82 -6.64 -26.69
C CYS A 308 13.84 -5.45 -26.61
N ILE A 309 13.15 -5.12 -27.72
CA ILE A 309 12.14 -4.05 -27.73
C ILE A 309 10.97 -4.39 -26.78
N ARG A 310 10.48 -5.64 -26.85
CA ARG A 310 9.37 -6.10 -26.00
C ARG A 310 9.78 -6.11 -24.52
N TYR A 311 11.01 -6.50 -24.22
CA TYR A 311 11.59 -6.46 -22.88
C TYR A 311 11.63 -5.02 -22.33
N LEU A 312 12.12 -4.05 -23.11
CA LEU A 312 12.19 -2.65 -22.70
C LEU A 312 10.81 -2.06 -22.40
N ARG A 313 9.82 -2.29 -23.28
CA ARG A 313 8.44 -1.83 -23.05
C ARG A 313 7.83 -2.41 -21.77
N LEU A 314 8.04 -3.70 -21.52
CA LEU A 314 7.58 -4.34 -20.30
C LEU A 314 8.32 -3.83 -19.06
N ARG A 315 9.64 -3.60 -19.17
CA ARG A 315 10.45 -3.02 -18.09
C ARG A 315 9.90 -1.65 -17.70
N ASP A 316 9.69 -0.75 -18.65
CA ASP A 316 9.22 0.62 -18.36
C ASP A 316 7.81 0.60 -17.74
N LYS A 317 6.93 -0.29 -18.24
CA LYS A 317 5.61 -0.52 -17.64
C LYS A 317 5.71 -0.98 -16.19
N ILE A 318 6.63 -1.91 -15.89
CA ILE A 318 6.85 -2.44 -14.53
C ILE A 318 7.47 -1.37 -13.63
N VAL A 319 8.53 -0.68 -14.07
CA VAL A 319 9.20 0.37 -13.29
C VAL A 319 8.24 1.50 -12.96
N GLY A 320 7.40 1.92 -13.92
CA GLY A 320 6.36 2.92 -13.67
C GLY A 320 5.37 2.48 -12.58
N LEU A 321 4.94 1.21 -12.60
CA LEU A 321 4.09 0.64 -11.57
C LEU A 321 4.79 0.59 -10.21
N VAL A 322 6.06 0.17 -10.16
CA VAL A 322 6.83 0.04 -8.92
C VAL A 322 7.08 1.41 -8.29
N ARG A 323 7.44 2.42 -9.09
CA ARG A 323 7.61 3.80 -8.63
C ARG A 323 6.34 4.36 -8.00
N GLU A 324 5.18 4.04 -8.55
CA GLU A 324 3.87 4.45 -8.00
C GLU A 324 3.53 3.72 -6.68
N VAL A 325 4.19 2.61 -6.35
CA VAL A 325 3.93 1.80 -5.14
C VAL A 325 4.86 2.16 -4.00
N TYR A 326 6.14 2.28 -4.31
CA TYR A 326 7.18 2.41 -3.31
C TYR A 326 7.54 3.86 -3.03
N ASP A 327 7.01 4.82 -3.82
CA ASP A 327 7.46 6.22 -3.85
C ASP A 327 8.99 6.38 -4.02
N ASP A 328 9.64 5.28 -4.39
CA ASP A 328 11.09 5.12 -4.49
C ASP A 328 11.39 4.62 -5.90
N PRO A 329 12.27 5.29 -6.67
CA PRO A 329 12.73 4.76 -7.94
C PRO A 329 13.53 3.47 -7.67
N VAL A 330 12.83 2.33 -7.72
CA VAL A 330 13.50 1.03 -7.78
C VAL A 330 14.09 0.91 -9.19
N GLU A 331 15.26 1.53 -9.38
CA GLU A 331 16.02 1.45 -10.62
C GLU A 331 16.62 0.05 -10.82
N ASP A 332 16.85 -0.64 -9.69
CA ASP A 332 17.45 -1.96 -9.65
C ASP A 332 16.40 -3.07 -9.79
N LEU A 333 16.46 -3.75 -10.93
CA LEU A 333 15.56 -4.83 -11.29
C LEU A 333 15.73 -6.08 -10.42
N ASP A 334 16.87 -6.23 -9.75
CA ASP A 334 17.09 -7.35 -8.83
C ASP A 334 16.33 -7.15 -7.51
N LYS A 335 16.19 -5.90 -7.05
CA LYS A 335 15.28 -5.55 -5.95
C LYS A 335 13.83 -5.86 -6.30
N PHE A 336 13.42 -5.70 -7.56
CA PHE A 336 12.07 -6.08 -8.01
C PHE A 336 11.84 -7.60 -7.95
N LEU A 337 12.83 -8.42 -8.34
CA LEU A 337 12.72 -9.88 -8.21
C LEU A 337 12.62 -10.30 -6.75
N GLU A 338 13.39 -9.68 -5.86
CA GLU A 338 13.32 -9.93 -4.43
C GLU A 338 11.92 -9.60 -3.87
N VAL A 339 11.37 -8.45 -4.26
CA VAL A 339 9.99 -8.05 -3.94
C VAL A 339 8.96 -9.05 -4.48
N SER A 340 9.15 -9.53 -5.71
CA SER A 340 8.27 -10.53 -6.35
C SER A 340 8.31 -11.88 -5.63
N GLU A 341 9.49 -12.39 -5.31
CA GLU A 341 9.63 -13.66 -4.56
C GLU A 341 9.04 -13.52 -3.16
N ARG A 342 9.27 -12.40 -2.49
CA ARG A 342 8.64 -12.08 -1.20
C ARG A 342 7.10 -12.07 -1.29
N ALA A 343 6.54 -11.52 -2.37
CA ALA A 343 5.10 -11.56 -2.62
C ALA A 343 4.58 -12.99 -2.83
N LYS A 344 5.34 -13.84 -3.53
CA LYS A 344 4.99 -15.27 -3.72
C LYS A 344 5.06 -16.05 -2.42
N GLU A 345 6.08 -15.83 -1.60
CA GLU A 345 6.22 -16.44 -0.28
C GLU A 345 5.07 -16.03 0.64
N ALA A 346 4.70 -14.75 0.64
CA ALA A 346 3.53 -14.24 1.35
C ALA A 346 2.23 -14.92 0.91
N LEU A 347 2.02 -15.11 -0.39
CA LEU A 347 0.87 -15.84 -0.93
C LEU A 347 0.87 -17.33 -0.54
N LYS A 348 2.05 -17.96 -0.50
CA LYS A 348 2.20 -19.35 -0.09
C LYS A 348 1.91 -19.53 1.40
N ALA A 349 2.37 -18.60 2.24
CA ALA A 349 2.07 -18.57 3.68
C ALA A 349 0.56 -18.42 3.93
N LEU A 350 -0.12 -17.56 3.18
CA LEU A 350 -1.58 -17.42 3.24
C LEU A 350 -2.32 -18.72 2.88
N ARG A 351 -1.87 -19.45 1.84
CA ARG A 351 -2.46 -20.75 1.49
C ARG A 351 -2.19 -21.82 2.55
N GLY A 352 -0.95 -21.92 3.04
CA GLY A 352 -0.59 -22.92 4.04
C GLY A 352 -1.34 -22.76 5.37
N GLY A 353 -1.63 -21.52 5.77
CA GLY A 353 -2.47 -21.23 6.94
C GLY A 353 -3.95 -21.59 6.77
N GLN A 354 -4.45 -21.67 5.53
CA GLN A 354 -5.83 -22.13 5.27
C GLN A 354 -5.94 -23.66 5.36
N ASP A 355 -4.93 -24.39 4.89
CA ASP A 355 -4.92 -25.85 4.91
C ASP A 355 -4.82 -26.42 6.34
N SER A 356 -4.06 -25.77 7.23
CA SER A 356 -3.98 -26.17 8.65
C SER A 356 -5.29 -25.94 9.40
N LEU A 357 -5.99 -24.82 9.15
CA LEU A 357 -7.29 -24.52 9.75
C LEU A 357 -8.39 -25.48 9.25
N GLN A 358 -8.31 -25.98 8.01
CA GLN A 358 -9.25 -26.98 7.51
C GLN A 358 -8.99 -28.39 8.06
N ALA A 359 -7.75 -28.73 8.38
CA ALA A 359 -7.41 -30.02 8.99
C ALA A 359 -7.91 -30.14 10.43
N GLU A 360 -7.82 -29.07 11.23
CA GLU A 360 -8.34 -29.04 12.61
C GLU A 360 -9.89 -29.06 12.67
N GLY A 361 -10.56 -28.52 11.65
CA GLY A 361 -12.04 -28.47 11.58
C GLY A 361 -12.74 -29.77 11.17
N ARG A 362 -12.00 -30.82 10.77
CA ARG A 362 -12.57 -32.15 10.42
C ARG A 362 -12.41 -33.21 11.52
N GLY A 363 -11.75 -32.86 12.63
CA GLY A 363 -11.50 -33.76 13.77
C GLY A 363 -12.47 -33.61 14.94
N LEU A 364 -13.51 -32.77 14.79
CA LEU A 364 -14.63 -32.60 15.71
C LEU A 364 -15.92 -32.96 14.96
#